data_AF-A0A7S4RVA1-F1
#
_entry.id   AF-A0A7S4RVA1-F1
#
_cell.length_a   1.000
_cell.length_b   1.000
_cell.length_c   1.000
_cell.angle_alpha   90.00
_cell.angle_beta   90.00
_cell.angle_gamma   90.00
#
_symmetry.space_group_name_H-M   'P 1'
#
loop_
_entity.id
_entity.type
_entity.pdbx_description
1 polymer ?
#
loop_
_entity_poly.entity_id
_entity_poly.type
_entity_poly.pdbx_seq_one_letter_code
_entity_poly.pdbx_strand_id
1 'polypeptide(L)'
;LHVNNHDLSPKRDLNDGWVGDRYPLCVDLPPKHFLKKGARYTLLGSQSLPRLQWHDGRSSWEGNNSVKRLSLRKGGQLYSKLCVATEGGDCTYPSVVTLNESLTCDVNVDPECSVEMLRVVQVTSGVFYEYHRPPCVQLSFYPNPKQVNARSNRDNMCANPVLPVATRKCCDGKIHNGQVNQFVNFDGELVSYGENVIFCDSAAGTFPYTACDGDNGGAFHSSPTDEPSYTYYHQVERPSSNVWQWTSSPCKLQMKVRPDGYIALIHQPSIPGNPGVAAFVDVSTTQDYIS
;
A
#
# COMPACT_ATOMS: atom_id res chain seq x y z
N LEU A 1 -0.05 9.20 -23.93
CA LEU A 1 -0.42 10.55 -23.43
C LEU A 1 -1.92 10.68 -23.57
N HIS A 2 -2.68 10.53 -22.48
CA HIS A 2 -4.13 10.64 -22.48
C HIS A 2 -4.52 12.12 -22.33
N VAL A 3 -4.69 12.80 -23.46
CA VAL A 3 -4.93 14.25 -23.57
C VAL A 3 -6.27 14.71 -22.96
N ASN A 4 -7.15 13.80 -22.54
CA ASN A 4 -8.51 14.12 -22.12
C ASN A 4 -8.78 14.00 -20.60
N ASN A 5 -7.74 13.82 -19.77
CA ASN A 5 -7.90 13.70 -18.30
C ASN A 5 -7.48 14.97 -17.55
N HIS A 6 -7.83 16.14 -18.06
CA HIS A 6 -7.61 17.39 -17.32
C HIS A 6 -8.75 17.61 -16.32
N ASP A 7 -8.39 17.96 -15.09
CA ASP A 7 -9.34 18.34 -14.04
C ASP A 7 -10.11 19.59 -14.51
N LEU A 8 -11.45 19.49 -14.57
CA LEU A 8 -12.33 20.59 -14.99
C LEU A 8 -12.35 21.74 -13.98
N SER A 9 -11.89 21.50 -12.74
CA SER A 9 -11.74 22.53 -11.70
C SER A 9 -10.41 22.33 -10.98
N PRO A 10 -9.29 22.57 -11.68
CA PRO A 10 -7.99 22.28 -11.10
C PRO A 10 -7.81 23.14 -9.85
N LYS A 11 -7.27 22.57 -8.78
CA LYS A 11 -7.02 23.35 -7.56
C LYS A 11 -5.84 24.26 -7.83
N ARG A 12 -6.03 25.59 -7.77
CA ARG A 12 -4.90 26.51 -7.96
C ARG A 12 -3.84 26.28 -6.89
N ASP A 13 -2.57 26.34 -7.28
CA ASP A 13 -1.47 26.40 -6.33
C ASP A 13 -1.31 27.85 -5.79
N LEU A 14 -0.33 28.07 -4.90
CA LEU A 14 -0.08 29.38 -4.30
C LEU A 14 0.58 30.40 -5.26
N ASN A 15 0.93 30.00 -6.48
CA ASN A 15 1.70 30.76 -7.46
C ASN A 15 0.95 30.91 -8.79
N ASP A 16 -0.38 30.97 -8.76
CA ASP A 16 -1.26 31.06 -9.94
C ASP A 16 -1.12 29.89 -10.95
N GLY A 17 -0.54 28.77 -10.52
CA GLY A 17 -0.53 27.49 -11.22
C GLY A 17 -1.65 26.57 -10.75
N TRP A 18 -1.54 25.29 -11.08
CA TRP A 18 -2.48 24.25 -10.65
C TRP A 18 -1.75 23.13 -9.91
N VAL A 19 -2.32 22.69 -8.79
CA VAL A 19 -1.78 21.62 -7.95
C VAL A 19 -1.70 20.34 -8.77
N GLY A 20 -0.48 19.88 -9.02
CA GLY A 20 -0.20 18.62 -9.70
C GLY A 20 0.07 18.72 -11.20
N ASP A 21 -0.24 19.84 -11.88
CA ASP A 21 -0.14 20.00 -13.34
C ASP A 21 1.28 19.90 -13.94
N ARG A 22 2.30 19.72 -13.09
CA ARG A 22 3.71 19.54 -13.49
C ARG A 22 4.31 18.21 -13.04
N TYR A 23 3.49 17.34 -12.47
CA TYR A 23 3.92 16.02 -12.01
C TYR A 23 3.22 14.93 -12.82
N PRO A 24 3.89 13.79 -13.06
CA PRO A 24 3.25 12.65 -13.70
C PRO A 24 2.13 12.09 -12.82
N LEU A 25 1.20 11.35 -13.40
CA LEU A 25 0.26 10.59 -12.59
C LEU A 25 1.01 9.49 -11.83
N CYS A 26 0.58 9.19 -10.62
CA CYS A 26 1.17 8.12 -9.83
C CYS A 26 1.02 6.74 -10.47
N VAL A 27 0.01 6.57 -11.33
CA VAL A 27 -0.21 5.35 -12.12
C VAL A 27 0.79 5.19 -13.25
N ASP A 28 1.46 6.28 -13.65
CA ASP A 28 2.45 6.30 -14.72
C ASP A 28 3.88 6.13 -14.18
N LEU A 29 4.07 6.02 -12.85
CA LEU A 29 5.38 5.72 -12.29
C LEU A 29 5.82 4.33 -12.75
N PRO A 30 7.09 4.15 -13.16
CA PRO A 30 7.55 2.86 -13.63
C PRO A 30 7.48 1.83 -12.48
N PRO A 31 7.15 0.56 -12.78
CA PRO A 31 7.21 -0.51 -11.80
C PRO A 31 8.56 -0.56 -11.11
N LYS A 32 8.55 -0.75 -9.78
CA LYS A 32 9.75 -0.72 -8.93
C LYS A 32 10.58 0.54 -9.15
N HIS A 33 9.93 1.71 -9.22
CA HIS A 33 10.59 3.02 -9.37
C HIS A 33 11.68 3.28 -8.32
N PHE A 34 11.64 2.59 -7.18
CA PHE A 34 12.69 2.64 -6.15
C PHE A 34 14.02 2.00 -6.58
N LEU A 35 14.03 1.12 -7.58
CA LEU A 35 15.26 0.53 -8.15
C LEU A 35 15.74 1.24 -9.42
N LYS A 36 15.03 2.26 -9.90
CA LYS A 36 15.36 2.93 -11.17
C LYS A 36 16.44 3.99 -10.97
N LYS A 37 17.18 4.28 -12.04
CA LYS A 37 18.10 5.43 -12.10
C LYS A 37 17.39 6.70 -11.61
N GLY A 38 18.03 7.44 -10.73
CA GLY A 38 17.50 8.66 -10.10
C GLY A 38 16.71 8.41 -8.82
N ALA A 39 16.41 7.15 -8.46
CA ALA A 39 15.84 6.83 -7.15
C ALA A 39 16.77 7.33 -6.04
N ARG A 40 16.18 7.99 -5.04
CA ARG A 40 16.91 8.65 -3.97
C ARG A 40 16.53 8.06 -2.62
N TYR A 41 17.52 7.92 -1.76
CA TYR A 41 17.41 7.36 -0.42
C TYR A 41 18.05 8.32 0.59
N THR A 42 17.45 8.47 1.76
CA THR A 42 18.02 9.25 2.86
C THR A 42 18.18 8.36 4.08
N LEU A 43 19.35 8.47 4.72
CA LEU A 43 19.68 7.73 5.92
C LEU A 43 18.78 8.20 7.08
N LEU A 44 18.07 7.26 7.69
CA LEU A 44 17.32 7.47 8.93
C LEU A 44 18.16 7.14 10.17
N GLY A 45 19.28 6.45 9.99
CA GLY A 45 20.12 5.96 11.09
C GLY A 45 19.42 4.80 11.80
N SER A 46 19.29 4.89 13.12
CA SER A 46 18.62 3.88 13.96
C SER A 46 17.09 3.99 13.98
N GLN A 47 16.53 5.03 13.36
CA GLN A 47 15.08 5.20 13.26
C GLN A 47 14.52 4.40 12.09
N SER A 48 13.48 3.62 12.35
CA SER A 48 12.81 2.79 11.33
C SER A 48 11.54 3.43 10.78
N LEU A 49 11.09 4.55 11.35
CA LEU A 49 9.92 5.29 10.87
C LEU A 49 10.25 6.21 9.69
N PRO A 50 9.43 6.19 8.61
CA PRO A 50 9.58 7.15 7.51
C PRO A 50 9.28 8.58 8.00
N ARG A 51 10.03 9.55 7.47
CA ARG A 51 9.86 10.98 7.74
C ARG A 51 9.13 11.71 6.61
N LEU A 52 9.16 11.18 5.41
CA LEU A 52 8.63 11.80 4.19
C LEU A 52 7.35 11.13 3.69
N GLN A 53 7.04 9.95 4.21
CA GLN A 53 5.85 9.19 3.83
C GLN A 53 4.91 9.04 5.02
N TRP A 54 3.61 9.04 4.74
CA TRP A 54 2.60 8.84 5.78
C TRP A 54 2.83 7.51 6.52
N HIS A 55 2.77 7.59 7.84
CA HIS A 55 2.77 6.47 8.75
C HIS A 55 1.73 6.76 9.83
N ASP A 56 1.07 5.74 10.36
CA ASP A 56 0.02 5.89 11.38
C ASP A 56 0.57 6.31 12.78
N GLY A 57 1.83 6.72 12.83
CA GLY A 57 2.49 7.31 14.00
C GLY A 57 2.54 6.43 15.25
N ARG A 58 2.20 5.13 15.16
CA ARG A 58 2.19 4.27 16.35
C ARG A 58 3.61 4.16 16.92
N SER A 59 3.79 4.70 18.12
CA SER A 59 5.06 4.68 18.88
C SER A 59 5.63 3.28 19.10
N SER A 60 4.81 2.24 18.96
CA SER A 60 5.19 0.83 19.07
C SER A 60 6.04 0.30 17.90
N TRP A 61 6.41 1.14 16.92
CA TRP A 61 7.24 0.74 15.78
C TRP A 61 8.74 0.82 16.06
N GLU A 62 9.16 1.88 16.74
CA GLU A 62 10.57 2.07 17.05
C GLU A 62 11.02 1.15 18.17
N GLY A 63 12.17 0.50 17.99
CA GLY A 63 12.71 -0.44 18.96
C GLY A 63 11.91 -1.74 19.12
N ASN A 64 10.85 -1.93 18.34
CA ASN A 64 10.04 -3.14 18.40
C ASN A 64 10.55 -4.20 17.42
N ASN A 65 11.02 -5.32 17.98
CA ASN A 65 11.55 -6.46 17.22
C ASN A 65 10.45 -7.30 16.56
N SER A 66 9.20 -7.13 16.99
CA SER A 66 8.00 -7.67 16.37
C SER A 66 7.61 -7.01 15.05
N VAL A 67 8.22 -5.87 14.71
CA VAL A 67 7.92 -5.22 13.43
C VAL A 67 8.73 -5.89 12.33
N LYS A 68 8.05 -6.49 11.35
CA LYS A 68 8.70 -7.09 10.20
C LYS A 68 9.22 -5.99 9.28
N ARG A 69 10.54 -5.81 9.24
CA ARG A 69 11.20 -4.80 8.40
C ARG A 69 11.77 -5.43 7.14
N LEU A 70 11.69 -4.71 6.01
CA LEU A 70 12.32 -5.17 4.78
C LEU A 70 13.84 -5.01 4.90
N SER A 71 14.53 -6.12 5.13
CA SER A 71 15.98 -6.16 5.25
C SER A 71 16.61 -6.54 3.92
N LEU A 72 17.57 -5.74 3.47
CA LEU A 72 18.30 -6.01 2.25
C LEU A 72 19.28 -7.16 2.44
N ARG A 73 19.43 -7.97 1.40
CA ARG A 73 20.44 -9.03 1.40
C ARG A 73 21.83 -8.43 1.21
N LYS A 74 22.78 -8.85 2.04
CA LYS A 74 24.20 -8.49 1.87
C LYS A 74 24.71 -8.96 0.49
N GLY A 75 25.31 -8.03 -0.24
CA GLY A 75 25.80 -8.27 -1.61
C GLY A 75 24.74 -8.11 -2.72
N GLY A 76 23.49 -7.78 -2.38
CA GLY A 76 22.51 -7.33 -3.37
C GLY A 76 22.88 -5.95 -3.94
N GLN A 77 22.42 -5.64 -5.16
CA GLN A 77 22.81 -4.39 -5.82
C GLN A 77 22.38 -3.14 -5.02
N LEU A 78 21.16 -3.15 -4.46
CA LEU A 78 20.69 -2.02 -3.64
C LEU A 78 21.48 -1.91 -2.34
N TYR A 79 21.78 -3.04 -1.69
CA TYR A 79 22.64 -3.08 -0.50
C TYR A 79 23.99 -2.43 -0.78
N SER A 80 24.66 -2.80 -1.88
CA SER A 80 25.97 -2.27 -2.25
C SER A 80 25.96 -0.78 -2.60
N LYS A 81 24.81 -0.20 -2.96
CA LYS A 81 24.67 1.25 -3.16
C LYS A 81 24.46 2.00 -1.85
N LEU A 82 23.84 1.39 -0.84
CA LEU A 82 23.53 2.02 0.45
C LEU A 82 24.60 1.77 1.54
N CYS A 83 25.33 0.65 1.44
CA CYS A 83 26.51 0.32 2.22
C CYS A 83 27.75 0.47 1.32
N VAL A 84 28.52 1.55 1.53
CA VAL A 84 29.79 1.76 0.83
C VAL A 84 30.89 1.08 1.65
N ALA A 85 31.41 -0.04 1.17
CA ALA A 85 32.46 -0.77 1.88
C ALA A 85 33.73 0.07 2.04
N THR A 86 34.30 0.06 3.23
CA THR A 86 35.63 0.60 3.55
C THR A 86 36.70 -0.45 3.30
N GLU A 87 37.98 -0.06 3.33
CA GLU A 87 39.11 -0.99 3.20
C GLU A 87 39.11 -2.10 4.26
N GLY A 88 38.48 -1.87 5.43
CA GLY A 88 38.30 -2.87 6.48
C GLY A 88 37.10 -3.79 6.32
N GLY A 89 36.28 -3.61 5.26
CA GLY A 89 35.05 -4.38 5.02
C GLY A 89 33.81 -3.86 5.76
N ASP A 90 33.94 -2.81 6.57
CA ASP A 90 32.83 -2.14 7.23
C ASP A 90 32.09 -1.21 6.27
N CYS A 91 30.78 -1.03 6.49
CA CYS A 91 29.97 -0.10 5.70
C CYS A 91 30.11 1.35 6.19
N THR A 92 30.41 2.25 5.28
CA THR A 92 30.08 3.68 5.42
C THR A 92 28.68 3.92 4.85
N TYR A 93 27.88 4.72 5.56
CA TYR A 93 26.49 5.02 5.18
C TYR A 93 26.34 6.51 4.83
N PRO A 94 26.35 6.87 3.53
CA PRO A 94 26.12 8.25 3.11
C PRO A 94 24.74 8.75 3.54
N SER A 95 24.64 10.00 4.03
CA SER A 95 23.35 10.55 4.48
C SER A 95 22.28 10.58 3.38
N VAL A 96 22.70 10.71 2.11
CA VAL A 96 21.83 10.67 0.93
C VAL A 96 22.51 9.87 -0.16
N VAL A 97 21.77 8.95 -0.78
CA VAL A 97 22.21 8.15 -1.93
C VAL A 97 21.26 8.36 -3.09
N THR A 98 21.78 8.57 -4.29
CA THR A 98 20.99 8.59 -5.53
C THR A 98 21.52 7.52 -6.46
N LEU A 99 20.64 6.67 -6.98
CA LEU A 99 21.02 5.60 -7.90
C LEU A 99 21.44 6.22 -9.24
N ASN A 100 22.69 6.00 -9.63
CA ASN A 100 23.23 6.49 -10.92
C ASN A 100 22.81 5.62 -12.11
N GLU A 101 22.29 4.43 -11.84
CA GLU A 101 21.81 3.45 -12.81
C GLU A 101 20.57 2.73 -12.27
N SER A 102 19.85 2.03 -13.17
CA SER A 102 18.74 1.17 -12.75
C SER A 102 19.31 -0.16 -12.27
N LEU A 103 18.91 -0.59 -11.08
CA LEU A 103 19.34 -1.83 -10.48
C LEU A 103 18.47 -2.98 -10.96
N THR A 104 19.10 -4.12 -11.18
CA THR A 104 18.43 -5.40 -11.36
C THR A 104 18.46 -6.16 -10.05
N CYS A 105 17.45 -6.98 -9.81
CA CYS A 105 17.36 -7.79 -8.60
C CYS A 105 16.64 -9.11 -8.93
N ASP A 106 16.94 -10.18 -8.21
CA ASP A 106 16.33 -11.50 -8.40
C ASP A 106 15.17 -11.72 -7.41
N VAL A 107 13.97 -12.05 -7.93
CA VAL A 107 12.76 -12.25 -7.12
C VAL A 107 12.89 -13.37 -6.07
N ASN A 108 13.76 -14.36 -6.31
CA ASN A 108 13.95 -15.50 -5.41
C ASN A 108 15.02 -15.24 -4.35
N VAL A 109 15.82 -14.18 -4.50
CA VAL A 109 17.03 -13.97 -3.70
C VAL A 109 17.04 -12.61 -3.01
N ASP A 110 16.56 -11.57 -3.69
CA ASP A 110 16.61 -10.19 -3.23
C ASP A 110 15.21 -9.73 -2.74
N PRO A 111 15.02 -9.47 -1.44
CA PRO A 111 13.71 -9.13 -0.87
C PRO A 111 13.06 -7.88 -1.46
N GLU A 112 13.85 -6.92 -1.93
CA GLU A 112 13.34 -5.72 -2.60
C GLU A 112 12.67 -6.00 -3.94
N CYS A 113 12.80 -7.21 -4.50
CA CYS A 113 12.13 -7.60 -5.73
C CYS A 113 10.74 -8.17 -5.52
N SER A 114 10.41 -8.67 -4.34
CA SER A 114 9.11 -9.30 -4.07
C SER A 114 8.03 -8.28 -3.69
N VAL A 115 8.37 -6.99 -3.75
CA VAL A 115 7.50 -5.88 -3.36
C VAL A 115 7.27 -4.93 -4.53
N GLU A 116 6.05 -4.39 -4.63
CA GLU A 116 5.71 -3.37 -5.64
C GLU A 116 6.19 -1.97 -5.26
N MET A 117 6.19 -1.67 -3.97
CA MET A 117 6.61 -0.39 -3.42
C MET A 117 7.44 -0.58 -2.15
N LEU A 118 8.43 0.29 -1.99
CA LEU A 118 9.36 0.30 -0.89
C LEU A 118 9.30 1.66 -0.21
N ARG A 119 9.23 1.67 1.13
CA ARG A 119 9.20 2.92 1.93
C ARG A 119 10.47 3.09 2.74
N VAL A 120 10.76 2.11 3.59
CA VAL A 120 11.96 2.06 4.43
C VAL A 120 12.62 0.70 4.23
N VAL A 121 13.95 0.69 4.14
CA VAL A 121 14.77 -0.51 4.10
C VAL A 121 15.75 -0.55 5.25
N GLN A 122 15.98 -1.73 5.77
CA GLN A 122 17.08 -2.02 6.67
C GLN A 122 18.28 -2.52 5.86
N VAL A 123 19.39 -1.77 5.89
CA VAL A 123 20.62 -2.15 5.18
C VAL A 123 21.43 -3.13 6.04
N THR A 124 21.64 -2.76 7.30
CA THR A 124 22.28 -3.62 8.32
C THR A 124 21.48 -3.51 9.62
N SER A 125 21.82 -4.34 10.62
CA SER A 125 21.12 -4.31 11.92
C SER A 125 21.13 -2.88 12.49
N GLY A 126 19.94 -2.28 12.67
CA GLY A 126 19.79 -0.93 13.18
C GLY A 126 20.17 0.22 12.24
N VAL A 127 20.36 -0.02 10.93
CA VAL A 127 20.63 1.05 9.95
C VAL A 127 19.58 1.06 8.86
N PHE A 128 18.80 2.15 8.80
CA PHE A 128 17.67 2.30 7.90
C PHE A 128 17.84 3.43 6.89
N TYR A 129 17.31 3.24 5.70
CA TYR A 129 17.13 4.29 4.70
C TYR A 129 15.66 4.40 4.30
N GLU A 130 15.20 5.63 4.12
CA GLU A 130 13.90 5.93 3.52
C GLU A 130 14.07 6.20 2.03
N TYR A 131 13.21 5.59 1.22
CA TYR A 131 13.11 5.89 -0.20
C TYR A 131 12.29 7.17 -0.43
N HIS A 132 12.82 8.08 -1.25
CA HIS A 132 12.14 9.29 -1.69
C HIS A 132 11.34 8.99 -2.95
N ARG A 133 10.05 8.71 -2.78
CA ARG A 133 9.13 8.53 -3.90
C ARG A 133 9.08 9.81 -4.74
N PRO A 134 9.25 9.73 -6.07
CA PRO A 134 9.05 10.86 -6.96
C PRO A 134 7.66 11.47 -6.75
N PRO A 135 7.55 12.81 -6.71
CA PRO A 135 6.26 13.47 -6.65
C PRO A 135 5.41 13.08 -7.86
N CYS A 136 4.15 12.73 -7.60
CA CYS A 136 3.18 12.31 -8.60
C CYS A 136 1.77 12.65 -8.15
N VAL A 137 0.83 12.71 -9.10
CA VAL A 137 -0.58 13.06 -8.85
C VAL A 137 -1.44 11.81 -8.76
N GLN A 138 -2.27 11.72 -7.73
CA GLN A 138 -3.37 10.76 -7.69
C GLN A 138 -4.68 11.49 -8.02
N LEU A 139 -5.41 11.00 -9.02
CA LEU A 139 -6.71 11.53 -9.37
C LEU A 139 -7.74 11.11 -8.31
N SER A 140 -8.67 12.02 -7.97
CA SER A 140 -9.80 11.68 -7.09
C SER A 140 -10.81 10.77 -7.76
N PHE A 141 -10.93 10.86 -9.10
CA PHE A 141 -11.71 9.96 -9.94
C PHE A 141 -10.79 9.11 -10.79
N TYR A 142 -11.07 7.82 -10.83
CA TYR A 142 -10.27 6.84 -11.57
C TYR A 142 -11.18 5.70 -12.04
N PRO A 143 -10.83 5.05 -13.15
CA PRO A 143 -11.64 3.97 -13.70
C PRO A 143 -11.60 2.74 -12.79
N ASN A 144 -12.70 1.99 -12.78
CA ASN A 144 -12.85 0.70 -12.11
C ASN A 144 -12.47 0.68 -10.61
N PRO A 145 -13.03 1.58 -9.77
CA PRO A 145 -12.72 1.59 -8.34
C PRO A 145 -12.98 0.23 -7.67
N LYS A 146 -12.06 -0.19 -6.80
CA LYS A 146 -12.20 -1.37 -5.95
C LYS A 146 -12.39 -0.98 -4.50
N GLN A 147 -13.15 -1.77 -3.76
CA GLN A 147 -13.34 -1.52 -2.35
C GLN A 147 -12.07 -1.94 -1.58
N VAL A 148 -11.71 -1.11 -0.62
CA VAL A 148 -10.79 -1.47 0.46
C VAL A 148 -11.52 -1.35 1.78
N ASN A 149 -11.20 -2.22 2.71
CA ASN A 149 -11.79 -2.19 4.04
C ASN A 149 -10.73 -1.91 5.09
N ALA A 150 -11.14 -1.19 6.13
CA ALA A 150 -10.31 -0.99 7.29
C ALA A 150 -10.22 -2.27 8.12
N ARG A 151 -9.23 -2.36 8.99
CA ARG A 151 -9.01 -3.49 9.92
C ARG A 151 -10.26 -3.91 10.72
N SER A 152 -11.19 -2.98 10.99
CA SER A 152 -12.43 -3.24 11.73
C SER A 152 -13.62 -3.66 10.85
N ASN A 153 -13.45 -3.71 9.52
CA ASN A 153 -14.50 -3.81 8.48
C ASN A 153 -15.61 -2.74 8.55
N ARG A 154 -15.55 -1.82 9.52
CA ARG A 154 -16.56 -0.77 9.71
C ARG A 154 -16.39 0.38 8.72
N ASP A 155 -15.17 0.62 8.30
CA ASP A 155 -14.84 1.65 7.32
C ASP A 155 -14.51 0.98 5.99
N ASN A 156 -15.25 1.36 4.95
CA ASN A 156 -15.05 0.88 3.59
C ASN A 156 -14.95 2.11 2.68
N MET A 157 -14.02 2.07 1.74
CA MET A 157 -13.87 3.14 0.76
C MET A 157 -13.43 2.60 -0.59
N CYS A 158 -13.51 3.44 -1.62
CA CYS A 158 -12.95 3.10 -2.93
C CYS A 158 -11.47 3.43 -2.96
N ALA A 159 -10.72 2.56 -3.61
CA ALA A 159 -9.31 2.71 -3.91
C ALA A 159 -9.04 2.45 -5.39
N ASN A 160 -8.02 3.12 -5.92
CA ASN A 160 -7.59 2.92 -7.30
C ASN A 160 -6.85 1.59 -7.42
N PRO A 161 -7.37 0.59 -8.16
CA PRO A 161 -6.82 -0.76 -8.18
C PRO A 161 -5.42 -0.86 -8.79
N VAL A 162 -4.98 0.15 -9.57
CA VAL A 162 -3.65 0.15 -10.19
C VAL A 162 -2.56 0.75 -9.30
N LEU A 163 -2.90 1.33 -8.14
CA LEU A 163 -1.94 1.91 -7.22
C LEU A 163 -1.72 1.01 -5.99
N PRO A 164 -0.49 0.97 -5.43
CA PRO A 164 -0.22 0.25 -4.20
C PRO A 164 -0.72 1.03 -2.98
N VAL A 165 -2.00 0.86 -2.64
CA VAL A 165 -2.68 1.65 -1.59
C VAL A 165 -3.30 0.83 -0.47
N ALA A 166 -3.34 -0.50 -0.60
CA ALA A 166 -3.84 -1.39 0.44
C ALA A 166 -3.01 -2.67 0.53
N THR A 167 -3.11 -3.36 1.67
CA THR A 167 -2.38 -4.61 1.89
C THR A 167 -3.11 -5.81 1.29
N ARG A 168 -2.40 -6.93 1.18
CA ARG A 168 -2.94 -8.19 0.67
C ARG A 168 -3.98 -8.78 1.64
N LYS A 169 -5.04 -9.36 1.08
CA LYS A 169 -6.09 -10.05 1.83
C LYS A 169 -6.66 -11.20 1.02
N CYS A 170 -6.34 -12.42 1.45
CA CYS A 170 -6.79 -13.65 0.80
C CYS A 170 -7.74 -14.43 1.71
N CYS A 171 -8.81 -14.96 1.12
CA CYS A 171 -9.83 -15.75 1.80
C CYS A 171 -9.91 -17.14 1.20
N ASP A 172 -10.13 -18.14 2.05
CA ASP A 172 -10.46 -19.50 1.61
C ASP A 172 -11.89 -19.54 1.07
N GLY A 173 -12.06 -19.95 -0.18
CA GLY A 173 -13.36 -20.04 -0.84
C GLY A 173 -14.32 -21.09 -0.24
N LYS A 174 -13.87 -21.93 0.69
CA LYS A 174 -14.69 -22.99 1.33
C LYS A 174 -15.19 -22.64 2.74
N ILE A 175 -14.63 -21.63 3.38
CA ILE A 175 -14.93 -21.31 4.78
C ILE A 175 -15.63 -19.95 4.85
N HIS A 176 -16.96 -19.99 4.98
CA HIS A 176 -17.80 -18.80 5.25
C HIS A 176 -17.45 -18.10 6.59
N ASN A 177 -16.61 -18.72 7.43
CA ASN A 177 -16.14 -18.22 8.72
C ASN A 177 -14.60 -18.08 8.77
N GLY A 178 -14.06 -17.07 8.09
CA GLY A 178 -13.03 -16.22 8.72
C GLY A 178 -11.55 -16.59 8.65
N GLN A 179 -11.11 -17.56 7.84
CA GLN A 179 -9.67 -17.71 7.60
C GLN A 179 -9.16 -16.67 6.62
N VAL A 180 -8.85 -15.48 7.16
CA VAL A 180 -8.20 -14.38 6.44
C VAL A 180 -6.70 -14.47 6.64
N ASN A 181 -5.97 -14.80 5.58
CA ASN A 181 -4.51 -14.74 5.61
C ASN A 181 -4.03 -13.38 5.12
N GLN A 182 -3.22 -12.73 5.94
CA GLN A 182 -2.49 -11.52 5.57
C GLN A 182 -1.06 -11.89 5.23
N PHE A 183 -0.69 -11.68 3.97
CA PHE A 183 0.64 -11.97 3.49
C PHE A 183 1.36 -10.67 3.24
N VAL A 184 2.36 -10.39 4.09
CA VAL A 184 3.21 -9.21 3.93
C VAL A 184 4.69 -9.58 3.94
N ASN A 185 5.44 -8.98 3.03
CA ASN A 185 6.89 -9.00 3.00
C ASN A 185 7.48 -8.15 4.13
N PHE A 186 6.81 -7.07 4.49
CA PHE A 186 7.16 -6.19 5.61
C PHE A 186 5.91 -5.47 6.12
N ASP A 187 5.94 -5.01 7.37
CA ASP A 187 4.81 -4.28 7.93
C ASP A 187 4.62 -2.97 7.18
N GLY A 188 3.36 -2.63 6.87
CA GLY A 188 3.08 -1.46 6.07
C GLY A 188 3.33 -1.65 4.57
N GLU A 189 3.51 -2.89 4.09
CA GLU A 189 3.49 -3.19 2.67
C GLU A 189 2.12 -2.88 2.06
N LEU A 190 2.15 -2.12 0.98
CA LEU A 190 1.00 -1.80 0.14
C LEU A 190 1.24 -2.38 -1.25
N VAL A 191 0.19 -2.95 -1.83
CA VAL A 191 0.18 -3.53 -3.16
C VAL A 191 -1.02 -3.03 -3.95
N SER A 192 -0.98 -3.18 -5.26
CA SER A 192 -2.08 -2.98 -6.18
C SER A 192 -3.11 -4.11 -6.00
N TYR A 193 -4.32 -3.88 -6.49
CA TYR A 193 -5.34 -4.92 -6.46
C TYR A 193 -4.95 -6.11 -7.35
N GLY A 194 -4.31 -5.86 -8.49
CA GLY A 194 -3.85 -6.90 -9.41
C GLY A 194 -2.82 -7.83 -8.76
N GLU A 195 -1.84 -7.26 -8.06
CA GLU A 195 -0.85 -8.01 -7.28
C GLU A 195 -1.50 -8.80 -6.14
N ASN A 196 -2.52 -8.26 -5.48
CA ASN A 196 -3.28 -9.02 -4.48
C ASN A 196 -3.97 -10.24 -5.09
N VAL A 197 -4.61 -10.11 -6.26
CA VAL A 197 -5.26 -11.23 -6.95
C VAL A 197 -4.24 -12.30 -7.34
N ILE A 198 -3.16 -11.90 -8.02
CA ILE A 198 -2.07 -12.82 -8.42
C ILE A 198 -1.52 -13.56 -7.20
N PHE A 199 -1.26 -12.83 -6.12
CA PHE A 199 -0.75 -13.43 -4.90
C PHE A 199 -1.75 -14.45 -4.33
N CYS A 200 -3.02 -14.08 -4.15
CA CYS A 200 -4.00 -15.01 -3.59
C CYS A 200 -4.18 -16.26 -4.46
N ASP A 201 -4.21 -16.10 -5.78
CA ASP A 201 -4.34 -17.23 -6.71
C ASP A 201 -3.10 -18.14 -6.68
N SER A 202 -1.90 -17.58 -6.47
CA SER A 202 -0.63 -18.34 -6.41
C SER A 202 -0.34 -18.95 -5.03
N ALA A 203 -0.84 -18.34 -3.95
CA ALA A 203 -0.74 -18.84 -2.58
C ALA A 203 -1.63 -20.06 -2.33
N ALA A 204 -2.45 -20.43 -3.32
CA ALA A 204 -3.43 -21.51 -3.30
C ALA A 204 -2.80 -22.92 -3.28
N GLY A 205 -1.98 -23.23 -2.28
CA GLY A 205 -1.37 -24.56 -2.07
C GLY A 205 -2.43 -25.69 -1.98
N THR A 206 -2.72 -26.19 -0.79
CA THR A 206 -3.74 -27.27 -0.62
C THR A 206 -5.18 -26.74 -0.72
N PHE A 207 -5.38 -25.42 -0.63
CA PHE A 207 -6.69 -24.76 -0.62
C PHE A 207 -6.75 -23.60 -1.64
N PRO A 208 -7.85 -23.43 -2.38
CA PRO A 208 -8.01 -22.32 -3.32
C PRO A 208 -8.26 -21.02 -2.54
N TYR A 209 -7.22 -20.20 -2.43
CA TYR A 209 -7.36 -18.82 -1.95
C TYR A 209 -7.80 -17.91 -3.10
N THR A 210 -8.61 -16.91 -2.76
CA THR A 210 -9.02 -15.85 -3.69
C THR A 210 -9.00 -14.51 -2.98
N ALA A 211 -9.02 -13.41 -3.74
CA ALA A 211 -9.22 -12.08 -3.15
C ALA A 211 -10.56 -12.04 -2.42
N CYS A 212 -10.52 -11.76 -1.12
CA CYS A 212 -11.70 -11.71 -0.25
C CYS A 212 -12.77 -10.76 -0.78
N ASP A 213 -14.04 -11.14 -0.74
CA ASP A 213 -15.12 -10.15 -0.89
C ASP A 213 -15.22 -9.23 0.34
N GLY A 214 -16.08 -8.21 0.23
CA GLY A 214 -16.31 -7.23 1.29
C GLY A 214 -16.97 -7.78 2.56
N ASP A 215 -17.60 -8.96 2.50
CA ASP A 215 -18.37 -9.54 3.60
C ASP A 215 -17.59 -10.56 4.42
N ASN A 216 -16.68 -11.30 3.79
CA ASN A 216 -15.97 -12.43 4.38
C ASN A 216 -14.88 -12.04 5.39
N GLY A 217 -14.98 -10.86 6.00
CA GLY A 217 -14.10 -10.39 7.07
C GLY A 217 -14.42 -11.00 8.44
N GLY A 218 -14.52 -12.33 8.53
CA GLY A 218 -14.45 -13.03 9.81
C GLY A 218 -13.08 -12.80 10.49
N ALA A 219 -13.01 -13.04 11.80
CA ALA A 219 -11.82 -12.77 12.61
C ALA A 219 -10.57 -13.51 12.09
N PHE A 220 -9.49 -12.75 11.85
CA PHE A 220 -8.19 -13.22 11.34
C PHE A 220 -7.68 -14.50 12.01
N HIS A 221 -7.32 -15.48 11.17
CA HIS A 221 -6.43 -16.58 11.53
C HIS A 221 -5.11 -16.42 10.77
N SER A 222 -4.00 -16.26 11.47
CA SER A 222 -2.68 -16.45 10.89
C SER A 222 -2.44 -17.95 10.77
N SER A 223 -2.28 -18.50 9.57
CA SER A 223 -1.63 -19.80 9.43
C SER A 223 -0.12 -19.57 9.26
N PRO A 224 0.73 -19.98 10.21
CA PRO A 224 2.03 -20.49 9.82
C PRO A 224 1.79 -21.84 9.14
N THR A 225 2.64 -22.15 8.17
CA THR A 225 2.70 -23.48 7.56
C THR A 225 2.88 -24.58 8.61
N ASP A 226 2.17 -25.69 8.40
CA ASP A 226 2.28 -27.03 9.00
C ASP A 226 1.49 -27.37 10.29
N GLU A 227 0.54 -28.31 10.11
CA GLU A 227 -0.13 -29.24 11.05
C GLU A 227 -1.23 -28.75 12.03
N PRO A 228 -2.26 -29.60 12.28
CA PRO A 228 -3.45 -29.26 13.04
C PRO A 228 -3.21 -29.58 14.52
N SER A 229 -2.82 -28.56 15.29
CA SER A 229 -3.01 -28.63 16.73
C SER A 229 -3.76 -27.41 17.21
N TYR A 230 -4.90 -27.70 17.83
CA TYR A 230 -5.79 -26.80 18.54
C TYR A 230 -5.04 -26.21 19.74
N THR A 231 -4.06 -25.33 19.50
CA THR A 231 -3.28 -24.68 20.54
C THR A 231 -3.15 -23.20 20.22
N TYR A 232 -3.79 -22.39 21.06
CA TYR A 232 -3.45 -21.02 21.42
C TYR A 232 -2.76 -20.19 20.33
N TYR A 233 -3.57 -19.45 19.58
CA TYR A 233 -3.24 -18.42 18.58
C TYR A 233 -1.95 -17.67 18.89
N HIS A 234 -0.83 -18.19 18.38
CA HIS A 234 0.40 -17.42 18.34
C HIS A 234 0.20 -16.30 17.34
N GLN A 235 0.26 -15.10 17.92
CA GLN A 235 0.32 -13.80 17.29
C GLN A 235 1.50 -13.75 16.31
N VAL A 236 1.33 -14.30 15.10
CA VAL A 236 2.09 -13.73 13.98
C VAL A 236 1.54 -12.32 13.85
N GLU A 237 2.38 -11.36 14.20
CA GLU A 237 1.99 -9.98 14.47
C GLU A 237 1.10 -9.45 13.34
N ARG A 238 -0.17 -9.22 13.65
CA ARG A 238 -1.05 -8.46 12.76
C ARG A 238 -0.31 -7.17 12.44
N PRO A 239 -0.01 -6.84 11.17
CA PRO A 239 0.73 -5.63 10.84
C PRO A 239 0.01 -4.45 11.46
N SER A 240 0.65 -3.80 12.43
CA SER A 240 -0.03 -2.84 13.30
C SER A 240 -0.48 -1.58 12.55
N SER A 241 0.08 -1.34 11.35
CA SER A 241 -0.12 -0.16 10.50
C SER A 241 -0.83 -0.41 9.17
N ASN A 242 -1.24 -1.66 8.87
CA ASN A 242 -2.01 -1.93 7.65
C ASN A 242 -3.47 -1.50 7.86
N VAL A 243 -3.72 -0.22 7.61
CA VAL A 243 -5.03 0.40 7.81
C VAL A 243 -6.05 -0.18 6.83
N TRP A 244 -5.65 -0.36 5.56
CA TRP A 244 -6.54 -0.75 4.46
C TRP A 244 -6.13 -2.07 3.84
N GLN A 245 -7.12 -2.87 3.48
CA GLN A 245 -6.95 -4.20 2.89
C GLN A 245 -7.81 -4.31 1.65
N TRP A 246 -7.29 -4.97 0.62
CA TRP A 246 -8.05 -5.17 -0.62
C TRP A 246 -9.27 -6.05 -0.42
N THR A 247 -10.34 -5.75 -1.14
CA THR A 247 -11.44 -6.67 -1.35
C THR A 247 -11.74 -6.80 -2.84
N SER A 248 -12.37 -7.91 -3.25
CA SER A 248 -12.83 -8.14 -4.61
C SER A 248 -14.09 -7.36 -4.94
N SER A 249 -14.79 -6.85 -3.92
CA SER A 249 -16.02 -6.06 -4.07
C SER A 249 -15.81 -4.83 -4.96
N PRO A 250 -16.75 -4.54 -5.86
CA PRO A 250 -16.74 -3.31 -6.61
C PRO A 250 -16.97 -2.12 -5.68
N CYS A 251 -16.52 -0.94 -6.10
CA CYS A 251 -16.83 0.32 -5.46
C CYS A 251 -17.22 1.33 -6.53
N LYS A 252 -18.07 2.30 -6.19
CA LYS A 252 -18.44 3.41 -7.08
C LYS A 252 -18.00 4.73 -6.48
N LEU A 253 -17.36 5.57 -7.30
CA LEU A 253 -17.07 6.96 -6.95
C LEU A 253 -18.16 7.86 -7.52
N GLN A 254 -18.61 8.83 -6.73
CA GLN A 254 -19.51 9.88 -7.20
C GLN A 254 -19.07 11.22 -6.62
N MET A 255 -19.52 12.29 -7.26
CA MET A 255 -19.48 13.64 -6.70
C MET A 255 -20.89 14.07 -6.33
N LYS A 256 -21.07 14.59 -5.11
CA LYS A 256 -22.26 15.34 -4.73
C LYS A 256 -21.95 16.83 -4.83
N VAL A 257 -22.86 17.58 -5.45
CA VAL A 257 -22.84 19.04 -5.49
C VAL A 257 -24.06 19.57 -4.74
N ARG A 258 -23.84 20.49 -3.81
CA ARG A 258 -24.89 21.21 -3.07
C ARG A 258 -25.25 22.52 -3.78
N PRO A 259 -26.46 23.08 -3.56
CA PRO A 259 -26.88 24.39 -4.09
C PRO A 259 -25.94 25.55 -3.81
N ASP A 260 -25.21 25.49 -2.69
CA ASP A 260 -24.24 26.50 -2.27
C ASP A 260 -22.84 26.28 -2.85
N GLY A 261 -22.69 25.38 -3.82
CA GLY A 261 -21.43 25.11 -4.53
C GLY A 261 -20.47 24.19 -3.78
N TYR A 262 -20.83 23.70 -2.59
CA TYR A 262 -20.00 22.72 -1.88
C TYR A 262 -20.05 21.37 -2.58
N ILE A 263 -18.86 20.78 -2.76
CA ILE A 263 -18.68 19.46 -3.36
C ILE A 263 -18.21 18.44 -2.33
N ALA A 264 -18.67 17.20 -2.46
CA ALA A 264 -18.21 16.07 -1.68
C ALA A 264 -17.91 14.88 -2.60
N LEU A 265 -16.77 14.22 -2.37
CA LEU A 265 -16.48 12.92 -2.97
C LEU A 265 -17.21 11.84 -2.17
N ILE A 266 -17.99 11.02 -2.85
CA ILE A 266 -18.74 9.92 -2.25
C ILE A 266 -18.09 8.62 -2.70
N HIS A 267 -17.65 7.83 -1.71
CA HIS A 267 -17.30 6.44 -1.90
C HIS A 267 -18.54 5.59 -1.64
N GLN A 268 -18.93 4.75 -2.60
CA GLN A 268 -20.03 3.80 -2.49
C GLN A 268 -19.48 2.38 -2.60
N PRO A 269 -18.92 1.83 -1.50
CA PRO A 269 -18.51 0.44 -1.44
C PRO A 269 -19.73 -0.48 -1.54
N SER A 270 -19.57 -1.62 -2.21
CA SER A 270 -20.60 -2.67 -2.21
C SER A 270 -20.54 -3.42 -0.89
N ILE A 271 -21.39 -3.04 0.07
CA ILE A 271 -21.58 -3.74 1.35
C ILE A 271 -22.87 -4.58 1.24
N PRO A 272 -22.79 -5.90 1.01
CA PRO A 272 -23.96 -6.75 1.08
C PRO A 272 -24.57 -6.74 2.50
N GLY A 273 -25.91 -6.72 2.56
CA GLY A 273 -26.66 -6.79 3.82
C GLY A 273 -26.82 -5.48 4.60
N ASN A 274 -26.16 -4.38 4.22
CA ASN A 274 -26.43 -3.08 4.83
C ASN A 274 -26.33 -1.91 3.82
N PRO A 275 -27.38 -1.65 3.02
CA PRO A 275 -27.41 -0.53 2.09
C PRO A 275 -27.39 0.86 2.77
N GLY A 276 -27.39 0.90 4.11
CA GLY A 276 -27.62 2.11 4.92
C GLY A 276 -26.38 2.82 5.45
N VAL A 277 -25.16 2.28 5.30
CA VAL A 277 -23.93 3.03 5.64
C VAL A 277 -23.35 3.67 4.37
N ALA A 278 -24.22 4.28 3.57
CA ALA A 278 -23.78 5.35 2.68
C ALA A 278 -23.30 6.49 3.60
N ALA A 279 -22.08 6.97 3.42
CA ALA A 279 -21.57 8.15 4.13
C ALA A 279 -22.67 9.21 4.16
N PHE A 280 -23.21 9.57 5.35
CA PHE A 280 -24.42 10.38 5.53
C PHE A 280 -24.64 11.39 4.39
N VAL A 281 -25.32 10.95 3.33
CA VAL A 281 -25.60 11.81 2.20
C VAL A 281 -26.91 12.47 2.54
N ASP A 282 -26.87 13.74 2.94
CA ASP A 282 -28.08 14.54 3.08
C ASP A 282 -28.75 14.67 1.69
N VAL A 283 -29.63 13.74 1.36
CA VAL A 283 -30.27 13.67 0.04
C VAL A 283 -31.14 14.90 -0.20
N SER A 284 -31.64 15.53 0.87
CA SER A 284 -32.53 16.69 0.78
C SER A 284 -31.86 17.96 0.27
N THR A 285 -30.53 18.05 0.40
CA THR A 285 -29.72 19.20 -0.05
C THR A 285 -28.79 18.87 -1.22
N THR A 286 -28.90 17.67 -1.81
CA THR A 286 -28.13 17.33 -3.01
C THR A 286 -28.84 17.86 -4.25
N GLN A 287 -28.16 18.69 -5.06
CA GLN A 287 -28.69 19.09 -6.37
C GLN A 287 -28.46 18.01 -7.42
N ASP A 288 -27.22 17.53 -7.52
CA ASP A 288 -26.84 16.57 -8.55
C ASP A 288 -25.80 15.57 -8.05
N TYR A 289 -25.81 14.40 -8.69
CA TYR A 289 -24.74 13.40 -8.60
C TYR A 289 -24.06 13.29 -9.95
N ILE A 290 -22.74 13.46 -9.97
CA ILE A 290 -21.91 13.24 -11.15
C ILE A 290 -21.11 11.95 -10.90
N SER A 291 -21.18 11.00 -11.84
CA SER A 291 -20.48 9.71 -11.77
C SER A 291 -19.59 9.50 -12.99
#